data_AF-A0A1B9ISQ8-F1
#
_entry.id   AF-A0A1B9ISQ8-F1
#
_cell.length_a   1.000
_cell.length_b   1.000
_cell.length_c   1.000
_cell.angle_alpha   90.00
_cell.angle_beta   90.00
_cell.angle_gamma   90.00
#
_symmetry.space_group_name_H-M   'P 1'
#
loop_
_entity.id
_entity.type
_entity.pdbx_description
1 polymer ?
#
loop_
_entity_poly.entity_id
_entity_poly.type
_entity_poly.pdbx_seq_one_letter_code
_entity_poly.pdbx_strand_id
1 'polypeptide(L)'
;MSSSASTTAPLGGFSALVNSSSDSRDKELVITQVTPDIVTFSVPFSRGMVPIGGRSTAVRISRQPKPSVTEGGIQPAPQVNSSGEVLVYASTPLTKATVEALKSLGEVKWLVTPDGEHTMYIQEYVDHYPSAQAIGVDRCKEKKSNISWAGIFGPKDDGESKEYGFEPEVTLHQVSAHINHELTAIHHPSGTLIQADMLFNLPATEQYSRAGGLPTLFKWLGGGKSMSPGGKVHDLMANQISKDKDLLRKELQPILAAKWDRIIPCHGDVIESGGRVAWEKVWGKFEQ
;
A
#
# COMPACT_ATOMS: atom_id res chain seq x y z
N MET A 1 37.08 11.26 -14.02
CA MET A 1 35.96 11.79 -13.22
C MET A 1 34.85 10.75 -13.27
N SER A 2 34.70 9.97 -12.20
CA SER A 2 33.77 8.84 -12.14
C SER A 2 32.43 9.33 -11.63
N SER A 3 31.43 9.43 -12.50
CA SER A 3 30.04 9.65 -12.10
C SER A 3 29.49 8.35 -11.50
N SER A 4 29.30 8.32 -10.19
CA SER A 4 28.59 7.25 -9.51
C SER A 4 27.12 7.28 -9.93
N ALA A 5 26.72 6.32 -10.76
CA ALA A 5 25.32 6.07 -11.07
C ALA A 5 24.56 5.80 -9.76
N SER A 6 23.41 6.44 -9.59
CA SER A 6 22.39 6.08 -8.60
C SER A 6 22.06 4.60 -8.77
N THR A 7 22.54 3.78 -7.85
CA THR A 7 22.24 2.35 -7.79
C THR A 7 20.83 2.18 -7.25
N THR A 8 19.85 2.24 -8.13
CA THR A 8 18.62 1.48 -7.93
C THR A 8 19.02 0.02 -7.73
N ALA A 9 18.75 -0.54 -6.55
CA ALA A 9 19.09 -1.92 -6.28
C ALA A 9 18.38 -2.81 -7.30
N PRO A 10 19.09 -3.57 -8.16
CA PRO A 10 18.42 -4.51 -9.04
C PRO A 10 17.69 -5.55 -8.20
N LEU A 11 16.64 -6.18 -8.75
CA LEU A 11 15.76 -7.18 -8.13
C LEU A 11 16.45 -8.29 -7.29
N GLY A 12 17.79 -8.45 -7.35
CA GLY A 12 18.58 -9.31 -6.46
C GLY A 12 18.97 -8.69 -5.09
N GLY A 13 18.95 -7.38 -4.92
CA GLY A 13 19.46 -6.69 -3.72
C GLY A 13 18.64 -6.95 -2.45
N PHE A 14 17.31 -6.95 -2.55
CA PHE A 14 16.45 -7.11 -1.38
C PHE A 14 16.44 -8.54 -0.84
N SER A 15 16.65 -9.55 -1.71
CA SER A 15 16.75 -10.95 -1.27
C SER A 15 17.91 -11.19 -0.31
N ALA A 16 19.02 -10.45 -0.48
CA ALA A 16 20.17 -10.50 0.40
C ALA A 16 19.84 -9.97 1.80
N LEU A 17 19.05 -8.88 1.90
CA LEU A 17 18.63 -8.31 3.19
C LEU A 17 17.91 -9.35 4.04
N VAL A 18 17.00 -10.10 3.43
CA VAL A 18 16.24 -11.15 4.10
C VAL A 18 17.16 -12.30 4.53
N ASN A 19 18.02 -12.78 3.64
CA ASN A 19 18.88 -13.93 3.92
C ASN A 19 19.98 -13.63 4.96
N SER A 20 20.41 -12.37 5.08
CA SER A 20 21.38 -11.94 6.09
C SER A 20 20.76 -11.52 7.43
N SER A 21 19.43 -11.43 7.51
CA SER A 21 18.77 -10.91 8.70
C SER A 21 18.81 -11.87 9.89
N SER A 22 19.00 -11.30 11.08
CA SER A 22 18.92 -12.03 12.35
C SER A 22 17.50 -12.02 12.96
N ASP A 23 16.54 -11.30 12.36
CA ASP A 23 15.16 -11.26 12.84
C ASP A 23 14.44 -12.53 12.34
N SER A 24 13.90 -13.33 13.26
CA SER A 24 13.23 -14.58 12.89
C SER A 24 11.99 -14.37 12.03
N ARG A 25 11.36 -13.19 12.10
CA ARG A 25 10.21 -12.80 11.28
C ARG A 25 10.57 -12.62 9.81
N ASP A 26 11.84 -12.36 9.50
CA ASP A 26 12.30 -12.21 8.11
C ASP A 26 12.35 -13.52 7.34
N LYS A 27 12.32 -14.69 8.02
CA LYS A 27 12.37 -16.00 7.33
C LYS A 27 11.32 -16.13 6.23
N GLU A 28 10.11 -15.64 6.48
CA GLU A 28 8.96 -15.73 5.59
C GLU A 28 8.69 -14.42 4.82
N LEU A 29 9.49 -13.38 5.04
CA LEU A 29 9.34 -12.08 4.38
C LEU A 29 9.80 -12.12 2.93
N VAL A 30 8.94 -11.67 2.03
CA VAL A 30 9.25 -11.42 0.62
C VAL A 30 9.30 -9.92 0.40
N ILE A 31 10.43 -9.43 -0.11
CA ILE A 31 10.60 -8.03 -0.50
C ILE A 31 10.68 -7.96 -2.02
N THR A 32 9.71 -7.29 -2.64
CA THR A 32 9.60 -7.18 -4.10
C THR A 32 9.65 -5.72 -4.52
N GLN A 33 10.53 -5.38 -5.46
CA GLN A 33 10.48 -4.09 -6.14
C GLN A 33 9.48 -4.17 -7.29
N VAL A 34 8.34 -3.50 -7.14
CA VAL A 34 7.23 -3.52 -8.11
C VAL A 34 7.46 -2.48 -9.21
N THR A 35 7.98 -1.31 -8.83
CA THR A 35 8.42 -0.26 -9.75
C THR A 35 9.72 0.36 -9.22
N PRO A 36 10.42 1.22 -9.98
CA PRO A 36 11.59 1.92 -9.45
C PRO A 36 11.35 2.59 -8.09
N ASP A 37 10.13 3.09 -7.84
CA ASP A 37 9.75 3.86 -6.65
C ASP A 37 8.85 3.08 -5.68
N ILE A 38 8.42 1.86 -6.00
CA ILE A 38 7.50 1.08 -5.15
C ILE A 38 8.12 -0.26 -4.77
N VAL A 39 8.19 -0.52 -3.46
CA VAL A 39 8.63 -1.79 -2.88
C VAL A 39 7.54 -2.34 -1.97
N THR A 40 7.28 -3.64 -2.03
CA THR A 40 6.30 -4.33 -1.19
C THR A 40 6.98 -5.29 -0.21
N PHE A 41 6.35 -5.48 0.93
CA PHE A 41 6.79 -6.34 2.03
C PHE A 41 5.69 -7.35 2.32
N SER A 42 5.80 -8.53 1.72
CA SER A 42 4.78 -9.57 1.70
C SER A 42 5.11 -10.66 2.74
N VAL A 43 4.14 -11.03 3.57
CA VAL A 43 4.28 -12.08 4.60
C VAL A 43 3.05 -13.00 4.61
N PRO A 44 3.18 -14.24 5.09
CA PRO A 44 2.02 -15.09 5.31
C PRO A 44 1.14 -14.51 6.43
N PHE A 45 -0.17 -14.51 6.21
CA PHE A 45 -1.14 -14.07 7.21
C PHE A 45 -2.49 -14.75 6.99
N SER A 46 -3.10 -15.24 8.06
CA SER A 46 -4.40 -15.88 8.03
C SER A 46 -5.41 -15.09 8.86
N ARG A 47 -6.58 -14.80 8.27
CA ARG A 47 -7.75 -14.34 9.04
C ARG A 47 -8.53 -15.57 9.48
N GLY A 48 -8.39 -15.93 10.75
CA GLY A 48 -8.85 -17.23 11.24
C GLY A 48 -8.11 -18.36 10.52
N MET A 49 -8.85 -19.27 9.89
CA MET A 49 -8.27 -20.38 9.11
C MET A 49 -8.06 -20.06 7.62
N VAL A 50 -8.36 -18.83 7.18
CA VAL A 50 -8.27 -18.44 5.76
C VAL A 50 -6.93 -17.74 5.51
N PRO A 51 -5.98 -18.36 4.77
CA PRO A 51 -4.69 -17.77 4.45
C PRO A 51 -4.84 -16.74 3.31
N ILE A 52 -4.94 -15.47 3.68
CA ILE A 52 -5.16 -14.35 2.76
C ILE A 52 -3.89 -13.56 2.45
N GLY A 53 -2.80 -13.82 3.18
CA GLY A 53 -1.52 -13.11 3.08
C GLY A 53 -1.59 -11.70 3.64
N GLY A 54 -0.45 -11.03 3.81
CA GLY A 54 -0.39 -9.63 4.25
C GLY A 54 0.69 -8.87 3.49
N ARG A 55 0.50 -7.56 3.30
CA ARG A 55 1.48 -6.73 2.57
C ARG A 55 1.50 -5.28 3.07
N SER A 56 2.67 -4.80 3.47
CA SER A 56 2.98 -3.36 3.51
C SER A 56 3.55 -2.90 2.16
N THR A 57 3.39 -1.63 1.83
CA THR A 57 3.95 -1.02 0.62
C THR A 57 4.73 0.25 0.97
N ALA A 58 5.93 0.41 0.45
CA ALA A 58 6.69 1.65 0.51
C ALA A 58 6.73 2.31 -0.86
N VAL A 59 6.51 3.63 -0.86
CA VAL A 59 6.55 4.48 -2.04
C VAL A 59 7.61 5.55 -1.81
N ARG A 60 8.63 5.58 -2.66
CA ARG A 60 9.58 6.69 -2.70
C ARG A 60 8.93 7.87 -3.39
N ILE A 61 8.84 8.98 -2.69
CA ILE A 61 8.42 10.28 -3.22
C ILE A 61 9.67 10.91 -3.84
N SER A 62 9.70 10.93 -5.16
CA SER A 62 10.90 11.22 -5.93
C SER A 62 11.19 12.71 -6.05
N ARG A 63 10.18 13.57 -5.79
CA ARG A 63 10.15 15.01 -6.04
C ARG A 63 10.97 15.36 -7.29
N GLN A 64 10.74 14.66 -8.40
CA GLN A 64 11.44 15.00 -9.64
C GLN A 64 11.12 16.47 -9.94
N PRO A 65 12.10 17.38 -9.90
CA PRO A 65 11.81 18.75 -10.21
C PRO A 65 11.35 18.78 -11.66
N LYS A 66 10.23 19.46 -11.93
CA LYS A 66 9.83 19.71 -13.30
C LYS A 66 10.77 20.77 -13.89
N PRO A 67 11.14 20.68 -15.18
CA PRO A 67 11.79 21.78 -15.88
C PRO A 67 10.94 23.06 -15.75
N SER A 68 11.56 24.20 -15.45
CA SER A 68 10.86 25.48 -15.44
C SER A 68 10.89 26.11 -16.83
N VAL A 69 9.78 26.72 -17.24
CA VAL A 69 9.73 27.53 -18.47
C VAL A 69 9.94 28.98 -18.08
N THR A 70 10.95 29.62 -18.66
CA THR A 70 11.25 31.05 -18.49
C THR A 70 11.18 31.76 -19.83
N GLU A 71 11.14 33.11 -19.84
CA GLU A 71 11.28 33.90 -21.08
C GLU A 71 12.56 33.54 -21.87
N GLY A 72 13.59 33.02 -21.20
CA GLY A 72 14.85 32.56 -21.79
C GLY A 72 14.90 31.11 -22.25
N GLY A 73 13.79 30.35 -22.17
CA GLY A 73 13.71 28.94 -22.57
C GLY A 73 13.41 27.97 -21.42
N ILE A 74 13.55 26.66 -21.71
CA ILE A 74 13.38 25.58 -20.73
C ILE A 74 14.63 25.51 -19.85
N GLN A 75 14.49 25.83 -18.58
CA GLN A 75 15.52 25.57 -17.57
C GLN A 75 15.41 24.11 -17.11
N PRO A 76 16.52 23.33 -17.19
CA PRO A 76 16.55 21.97 -16.66
C PRO A 76 16.20 21.95 -15.18
N ALA A 77 15.54 20.88 -14.77
CA ALA A 77 15.28 20.56 -13.37
C ALA A 77 16.60 20.61 -12.55
N PRO A 78 16.65 21.31 -11.39
CA PRO A 78 17.80 21.25 -10.50
C PRO A 78 18.13 19.80 -10.12
N GLN A 79 19.38 19.40 -10.18
CA GLN A 79 19.80 18.09 -9.68
C GLN A 79 19.60 18.05 -8.15
N VAL A 80 18.60 17.30 -7.68
CA VAL A 80 18.36 17.11 -6.25
C VAL A 80 19.22 15.94 -5.78
N ASN A 81 20.23 16.24 -4.96
CA ASN A 81 21.12 15.25 -4.33
C ASN A 81 20.56 14.68 -3.01
N SER A 82 19.26 14.83 -2.73
CA SER A 82 18.68 14.24 -1.52
C SER A 82 18.34 12.76 -1.77
N SER A 83 18.63 11.92 -0.79
CA SER A 83 17.91 10.65 -0.63
C SER A 83 16.41 10.92 -0.70
N GLY A 84 15.64 10.03 -1.33
CA GLY A 84 14.19 10.22 -1.46
C GLY A 84 13.49 10.32 -0.10
N GLU A 85 12.25 10.80 -0.10
CA GLU A 85 11.36 10.65 1.05
C GLU A 85 10.48 9.41 0.82
N VAL A 86 10.03 8.76 1.89
CA VAL A 86 9.28 7.50 1.78
C VAL A 86 7.95 7.61 2.51
N LEU A 87 6.87 7.30 1.81
CA LEU A 87 5.56 7.00 2.37
C LEU A 87 5.46 5.47 2.54
N VAL A 88 5.06 5.02 3.72
CA VAL A 88 4.80 3.61 4.01
C VAL A 88 3.33 3.39 4.27
N TYR A 89 2.70 2.58 3.43
CA TYR A 89 1.37 2.01 3.64
C TYR A 89 1.53 0.75 4.51
N ALA A 90 1.33 0.91 5.82
CA ALA A 90 1.78 -0.02 6.85
C ALA A 90 0.70 -1.04 7.25
N SER A 91 0.93 -2.31 6.95
CA SER A 91 0.00 -3.43 7.22
C SER A 91 0.66 -4.69 7.79
N THR A 92 1.98 -4.83 7.71
CA THR A 92 2.75 -6.01 8.16
C THR A 92 3.84 -5.62 9.16
N PRO A 93 4.44 -6.58 9.90
CA PRO A 93 5.48 -6.27 10.89
C PRO A 93 6.63 -5.42 10.34
N LEU A 94 7.19 -4.54 11.17
CA LEU A 94 8.43 -3.84 10.85
C LEU A 94 9.61 -4.71 11.30
N THR A 95 10.14 -5.49 10.37
CA THR A 95 11.30 -6.36 10.59
C THR A 95 12.61 -5.65 10.28
N LYS A 96 13.74 -6.28 10.66
CA LYS A 96 15.07 -5.74 10.34
C LYS A 96 15.30 -5.60 8.83
N ALA A 97 14.93 -6.59 8.02
CA ALA A 97 15.10 -6.49 6.58
C ALA A 97 14.18 -5.40 5.97
N THR A 98 12.96 -5.21 6.50
CA THR A 98 12.08 -4.09 6.10
C THR A 98 12.72 -2.74 6.42
N VAL A 99 13.32 -2.56 7.60
CA VAL A 99 14.05 -1.32 7.96
C VAL A 99 15.19 -1.04 7.00
N GLU A 100 16.05 -2.03 6.71
CA GLU A 100 17.18 -1.82 5.79
C GLU A 100 16.71 -1.53 4.36
N ALA A 101 15.62 -2.15 3.91
CA ALA A 101 15.02 -1.85 2.62
C ALA A 101 14.49 -0.41 2.56
N LEU A 102 13.75 0.03 3.58
CA LEU A 102 13.25 1.40 3.69
C LEU A 102 14.39 2.43 3.68
N LYS A 103 15.45 2.17 4.44
CA LYS A 103 16.67 2.99 4.48
C LYS A 103 17.33 3.15 3.10
N SER A 104 17.28 2.10 2.26
CA SER A 104 17.79 2.17 0.89
C SER A 104 16.91 3.00 -0.06
N LEU A 105 15.63 3.19 0.27
CA LEU A 105 14.70 4.03 -0.49
C LEU A 105 14.81 5.50 -0.10
N GLY A 106 14.99 5.79 1.19
CA GLY A 106 15.04 7.16 1.68
C GLY A 106 14.60 7.33 3.13
N GLU A 107 14.34 8.59 3.52
CA GLU A 107 13.83 8.92 4.85
C GLU A 107 12.32 8.64 4.92
N VAL A 108 11.89 7.80 5.87
CA VAL A 108 10.46 7.56 6.12
C VAL A 108 9.84 8.82 6.74
N LYS A 109 8.95 9.48 5.98
CA LYS A 109 8.27 10.71 6.37
C LYS A 109 6.79 10.51 6.71
N TRP A 110 6.15 9.50 6.12
CA TRP A 110 4.72 9.25 6.28
C TRP A 110 4.42 7.78 6.52
N LEU A 111 3.53 7.51 7.46
CA LEU A 111 3.03 6.18 7.81
C LEU A 111 1.52 6.17 7.66
N VAL A 112 1.03 5.63 6.55
CA VAL A 112 -0.41 5.51 6.26
C VAL A 112 -0.92 4.17 6.77
N THR A 113 -1.90 4.20 7.67
CA THR A 113 -2.62 3.01 8.11
C THR A 113 -3.81 2.76 7.17
N PRO A 114 -3.90 1.57 6.55
CA PRO A 114 -4.86 1.31 5.48
C PRO A 114 -6.33 1.49 5.86
N ASP A 115 -6.72 1.01 7.04
CA ASP A 115 -8.09 1.05 7.54
C ASP A 115 -8.11 0.76 9.06
N GLY A 116 -9.30 0.60 9.63
CA GLY A 116 -9.43 0.20 11.03
C GLY A 116 -8.93 -1.21 11.37
N GLU A 117 -8.89 -2.16 10.44
CA GLU A 117 -8.44 -3.54 10.68
C GLU A 117 -6.92 -3.71 10.57
N HIS A 118 -6.23 -2.80 9.87
CA HIS A 118 -4.79 -2.84 9.61
C HIS A 118 -3.94 -2.07 10.63
N THR A 119 -4.49 -1.81 11.81
CA THR A 119 -3.80 -1.12 12.92
C THR A 119 -2.82 -2.02 13.69
N MET A 120 -2.71 -3.31 13.38
CA MET A 120 -1.96 -4.27 14.20
C MET A 120 -0.50 -3.83 14.40
N TYR A 121 0.18 -3.44 13.31
CA TYR A 121 1.63 -3.21 13.31
C TYR A 121 2.06 -1.74 13.28
N ILE A 122 1.14 -0.78 13.10
CA ILE A 122 1.51 0.65 12.98
C ILE A 122 2.35 1.16 14.17
N GLN A 123 2.16 0.60 15.37
CA GLN A 123 2.97 0.98 16.54
C GLN A 123 4.46 0.71 16.33
N GLU A 124 4.83 -0.42 15.73
CA GLU A 124 6.24 -0.74 15.46
C GLU A 124 6.89 0.31 14.54
N TYR A 125 6.13 0.84 13.58
CA TYR A 125 6.60 1.88 12.67
C TYR A 125 6.72 3.24 13.36
N VAL A 126 5.73 3.63 14.18
CA VAL A 126 5.77 4.89 14.92
C VAL A 126 6.91 4.91 15.94
N ASP A 127 7.14 3.79 16.65
CA ASP A 127 8.23 3.68 17.62
C ASP A 127 9.61 3.78 16.95
N HIS A 128 9.75 3.21 15.74
CA HIS A 128 11.01 3.22 14.99
C HIS A 128 11.25 4.53 14.22
N TYR A 129 10.18 5.17 13.71
CA TYR A 129 10.22 6.41 12.94
C TYR A 129 9.40 7.51 13.64
N PRO A 130 9.83 8.00 14.82
CA PRO A 130 9.03 8.92 15.63
C PRO A 130 8.83 10.31 14.99
N SER A 131 9.61 10.66 13.97
CA SER A 131 9.46 11.89 13.19
C SER A 131 8.49 11.75 12.01
N ALA A 132 8.08 10.53 11.66
CA ALA A 132 7.16 10.30 10.57
C ALA A 132 5.73 10.66 10.96
N GLN A 133 4.99 11.23 10.02
CA GLN A 133 3.58 11.59 10.19
C GLN A 133 2.72 10.34 10.09
N ALA A 134 2.11 9.92 11.19
CA ALA A 134 1.12 8.85 11.20
C ALA A 134 -0.23 9.36 10.69
N ILE A 135 -0.78 8.71 9.67
CA ILE A 135 -2.03 9.07 9.00
C ILE A 135 -2.94 7.85 8.99
N GLY A 136 -4.22 8.03 9.29
CA GLY A 136 -5.18 6.93 9.31
C GLY A 136 -6.61 7.41 9.20
N VAL A 137 -7.55 6.54 9.54
CA VAL A 137 -8.99 6.83 9.58
C VAL A 137 -9.48 6.93 11.01
N ASP A 138 -10.70 7.46 11.21
CA ASP A 138 -11.31 7.63 12.54
C ASP A 138 -11.24 6.35 13.41
N ARG A 139 -11.48 5.18 12.80
CA ARG A 139 -11.39 3.86 13.45
C ARG A 139 -9.98 3.53 14.00
N CYS A 140 -8.93 4.15 13.49
CA CYS A 140 -7.58 3.97 14.01
C CYS A 140 -7.41 4.62 15.39
N LYS A 141 -8.09 5.74 15.68
CA LYS A 141 -8.01 6.43 16.99
C LYS A 141 -8.51 5.54 18.12
N GLU A 142 -9.61 4.82 17.91
CA GLU A 142 -10.20 3.93 18.91
C GLU A 142 -9.26 2.76 19.24
N LYS A 143 -8.62 2.18 18.22
CA LYS A 143 -7.77 0.99 18.36
C LYS A 143 -6.33 1.30 18.79
N LYS A 144 -5.85 2.51 18.49
CA LYS A 144 -4.48 2.97 18.74
C LYS A 144 -4.49 4.41 19.25
N SER A 145 -5.10 4.59 20.42
CA SER A 145 -5.25 5.89 21.08
C SER A 145 -3.93 6.48 21.58
N ASN A 146 -2.87 5.68 21.66
CA ASN A 146 -1.55 6.09 22.09
C ASN A 146 -0.66 6.65 20.96
N ILE A 147 -1.12 6.60 19.71
CA ILE A 147 -0.41 7.18 18.56
C ILE A 147 -0.80 8.64 18.41
N SER A 148 0.20 9.51 18.25
CA SER A 148 -0.02 10.90 17.83
C SER A 148 -0.25 10.93 16.32
N TRP A 149 -1.52 10.91 15.94
CA TRP A 149 -1.92 10.96 14.54
C TRP A 149 -1.72 12.36 13.98
N ALA A 150 -0.89 12.48 12.95
CA ALA A 150 -0.68 13.71 12.21
C ALA A 150 -1.89 14.05 11.31
N GLY A 151 -2.71 13.05 10.98
CA GLY A 151 -3.88 13.21 10.14
C GLY A 151 -4.87 12.06 10.33
N ILE A 152 -6.15 12.38 10.51
CA ILE A 152 -7.22 11.40 10.61
C ILE A 152 -8.31 11.72 9.58
N PHE A 153 -8.64 10.75 8.75
CA PHE A 153 -9.73 10.84 7.79
C PHE A 153 -11.04 10.43 8.48
N GLY A 154 -12.00 11.34 8.49
CA GLY A 154 -13.32 11.13 9.08
C GLY A 154 -14.13 12.42 9.14
N PRO A 155 -15.45 12.34 9.40
CA PRO A 155 -16.37 13.48 9.28
C PRO A 155 -16.12 14.62 10.30
N LYS A 156 -15.30 14.38 11.33
CA LYS A 156 -15.01 15.33 12.41
C LYS A 156 -13.52 15.67 12.49
N ASP A 157 -12.73 15.23 11.52
CA ASP A 157 -11.29 15.35 11.51
C ASP A 157 -10.83 16.09 10.24
N ASP A 158 -9.59 16.58 10.24
CA ASP A 158 -9.04 17.42 9.19
C ASP A 158 -8.13 16.66 8.22
N GLY A 159 -8.05 15.33 8.33
CA GLY A 159 -7.06 14.55 7.62
C GLY A 159 -7.21 14.62 6.09
N GLU A 160 -8.44 14.77 5.59
CA GLU A 160 -8.74 14.91 4.16
C GLU A 160 -8.41 16.30 3.60
N SER A 161 -8.50 17.35 4.42
CA SER A 161 -8.27 18.74 4.00
C SER A 161 -6.86 19.25 4.25
N LYS A 162 -6.02 18.45 4.92
CA LYS A 162 -4.63 18.75 5.24
C LYS A 162 -3.69 18.34 4.11
N GLU A 163 -2.69 19.18 3.86
CA GLU A 163 -1.55 18.84 3.00
C GLU A 163 -0.39 18.29 3.84
N TYR A 164 0.15 17.16 3.43
CA TYR A 164 1.26 16.46 4.09
C TYR A 164 2.59 16.58 3.33
N GLY A 165 2.54 16.97 2.05
CA GLY A 165 3.69 17.21 1.18
C GLY A 165 3.95 16.10 0.14
N PHE A 166 3.21 15.00 0.16
CA PHE A 166 3.32 13.91 -0.83
C PHE A 166 2.29 14.03 -1.97
N GLU A 167 1.30 14.92 -1.85
CA GLU A 167 0.16 15.11 -2.75
C GLU A 167 0.53 15.27 -4.25
N PRO A 168 1.67 15.89 -4.61
CA PRO A 168 2.07 15.96 -6.02
C PRO A 168 2.27 14.60 -6.70
N GLU A 169 2.56 13.55 -5.93
CA GLU A 169 2.82 12.19 -6.44
C GLU A 169 1.83 11.15 -5.92
N VAL A 170 1.26 11.34 -4.72
CA VAL A 170 0.33 10.39 -4.09
C VAL A 170 -0.93 11.11 -3.61
N THR A 171 -2.12 10.62 -3.96
CA THR A 171 -3.36 11.04 -3.27
C THR A 171 -3.85 9.97 -2.32
N LEU A 172 -4.48 10.38 -1.22
CA LEU A 172 -5.22 9.49 -0.33
C LEU A 172 -6.73 9.70 -0.53
N HIS A 173 -7.48 8.60 -0.55
CA HIS A 173 -8.93 8.64 -0.67
C HIS A 173 -9.57 7.70 0.33
N GLN A 174 -10.39 8.26 1.21
CA GLN A 174 -11.19 7.49 2.16
C GLN A 174 -12.43 6.90 1.47
N VAL A 175 -12.74 5.65 1.81
CA VAL A 175 -14.02 5.00 1.55
C VAL A 175 -14.63 4.65 2.91
N SER A 176 -15.27 5.63 3.55
CA SER A 176 -15.90 5.48 4.86
C SER A 176 -17.15 4.60 4.81
N ALA A 177 -17.74 4.45 3.61
CA ALA A 177 -18.83 3.51 3.36
C ALA A 177 -18.39 2.04 3.50
N HIS A 178 -17.09 1.74 3.37
CA HIS A 178 -16.54 0.42 3.67
C HIS A 178 -16.52 0.20 5.19
N ILE A 179 -16.93 -0.97 5.68
CA ILE A 179 -17.08 -1.24 7.13
C ILE A 179 -15.81 -1.03 7.95
N ASN A 180 -14.64 -1.18 7.32
CA ASN A 180 -13.35 -0.93 7.96
C ASN A 180 -12.89 0.54 7.86
N HIS A 181 -13.60 1.37 7.11
CA HIS A 181 -13.21 2.73 6.69
C HIS A 181 -11.86 2.68 5.96
N GLU A 182 -11.89 2.32 4.68
CA GLU A 182 -10.68 2.18 3.87
C GLU A 182 -10.05 3.55 3.60
N LEU A 183 -8.73 3.59 3.53
CA LEU A 183 -7.93 4.73 3.10
C LEU A 183 -6.98 4.26 2.00
N THR A 184 -7.42 4.41 0.76
CA THR A 184 -6.62 4.02 -0.40
C THR A 184 -5.56 5.07 -0.72
N ALA A 185 -4.47 4.68 -1.36
CA ALA A 185 -3.43 5.57 -1.87
C ALA A 185 -3.24 5.38 -3.37
N ILE A 186 -3.14 6.45 -4.15
CA ILE A 186 -2.88 6.39 -5.59
C ILE A 186 -1.54 7.05 -5.87
N HIS A 187 -0.55 6.26 -6.28
CA HIS A 187 0.72 6.79 -6.78
C HIS A 187 0.55 7.14 -8.26
N HIS A 188 0.39 8.44 -8.55
CA HIS A 188 0.10 8.96 -9.88
C HIS A 188 1.22 8.73 -10.90
N PRO A 189 2.52 8.92 -10.57
CA PRO A 189 3.59 8.72 -11.55
C PRO A 189 3.60 7.32 -12.16
N SER A 190 3.30 6.28 -11.37
CA SER A 190 3.29 4.89 -11.86
C SER A 190 1.90 4.36 -12.22
N GLY A 191 0.83 5.15 -11.99
CA GLY A 191 -0.54 4.70 -12.16
C GLY A 191 -0.90 3.48 -11.30
N THR A 192 -0.56 3.53 -10.01
CA THR A 192 -0.76 2.41 -9.07
C THR A 192 -1.75 2.77 -7.98
N LEU A 193 -2.82 2.00 -7.84
CA LEU A 193 -3.72 2.02 -6.69
C LEU A 193 -3.21 1.05 -5.62
N ILE A 194 -3.04 1.55 -4.39
CA ILE A 194 -2.67 0.78 -3.20
C ILE A 194 -3.88 0.80 -2.27
N GLN A 195 -4.31 -0.36 -1.81
CA GLN A 195 -5.52 -0.50 -0.98
C GLN A 195 -5.45 -1.75 -0.10
N ALA A 196 -6.23 -1.79 0.98
CA ALA A 196 -6.31 -2.97 1.84
C ALA A 196 -7.44 -3.90 1.41
N ASP A 197 -8.67 -3.63 1.86
CA ASP A 197 -9.80 -4.56 1.79
C ASP A 197 -10.84 -4.23 0.71
N MET A 198 -10.61 -3.20 -0.11
CA MET A 198 -11.44 -2.94 -1.29
C MET A 198 -11.36 -4.08 -2.31
N LEU A 199 -10.22 -4.75 -2.45
CA LEU A 199 -10.11 -5.85 -3.41
C LEU A 199 -9.10 -6.87 -2.93
N PHE A 200 -9.51 -8.13 -2.90
CA PHE A 200 -8.59 -9.24 -2.64
C PHE A 200 -8.25 -9.86 -3.98
N ASN A 201 -6.99 -10.27 -4.14
CA ASN A 201 -6.55 -10.95 -5.35
C ASN A 201 -5.92 -12.31 -5.01
N LEU A 202 -6.70 -13.15 -4.33
CA LEU A 202 -6.24 -14.50 -3.96
C LEU A 202 -6.14 -15.42 -5.19
N PRO A 203 -5.23 -16.43 -5.20
CA PRO A 203 -4.36 -16.87 -4.11
C PRO A 203 -3.27 -15.87 -3.70
N ALA A 204 -2.88 -15.89 -2.43
CA ALA A 204 -1.77 -15.13 -1.88
C ALA A 204 -0.42 -15.82 -2.16
N THR A 205 -0.11 -16.05 -3.44
CA THR A 205 1.03 -16.90 -3.86
C THR A 205 2.36 -16.30 -3.44
N GLU A 206 2.59 -15.01 -3.73
CA GLU A 206 3.83 -14.31 -3.36
C GLU A 206 3.99 -14.31 -1.84
N GLN A 207 2.92 -13.96 -1.12
CA GLN A 207 2.91 -13.78 0.32
C GLN A 207 3.20 -15.07 1.10
N TYR A 208 2.97 -16.24 0.51
CA TYR A 208 3.32 -17.54 1.09
C TYR A 208 4.55 -18.20 0.46
N SER A 209 5.20 -17.56 -0.52
CA SER A 209 6.26 -18.20 -1.31
C SER A 209 7.48 -18.64 -0.48
N ARG A 210 7.77 -17.95 0.63
CA ARG A 210 8.84 -18.31 1.58
C ARG A 210 8.38 -19.13 2.79
N ALA A 211 7.07 -19.36 2.92
CA ALA A 211 6.45 -20.15 3.99
C ALA A 211 6.17 -21.61 3.57
N GLY A 212 6.79 -22.09 2.48
CA GLY A 212 6.49 -23.39 1.88
C GLY A 212 5.24 -23.40 0.98
N GLY A 213 4.69 -22.23 0.65
CA GLY A 213 3.50 -22.07 -0.16
C GLY A 213 2.20 -22.07 0.66
N LEU A 214 1.08 -21.95 -0.04
CA LEU A 214 -0.24 -22.01 0.60
C LEU A 214 -0.47 -23.38 1.26
N PRO A 215 -1.16 -23.44 2.42
CA PRO A 215 -1.53 -24.70 3.06
C PRO A 215 -2.20 -25.67 2.07
N THR A 216 -1.76 -26.93 2.06
CA THR A 216 -2.18 -27.94 1.06
C THR A 216 -3.70 -28.07 0.94
N LEU A 217 -4.42 -28.10 2.06
CA LEU A 217 -5.88 -28.18 2.07
C LEU A 217 -6.52 -26.94 1.44
N PHE A 218 -6.01 -25.75 1.74
CA PHE A 218 -6.51 -24.51 1.14
C PHE A 218 -6.27 -24.49 -0.37
N LYS A 219 -5.08 -24.93 -0.81
CA LYS A 219 -4.75 -25.09 -2.24
C LYS A 219 -5.71 -26.06 -2.93
N TRP A 220 -6.03 -27.20 -2.30
CA TRP A 220 -6.99 -28.18 -2.83
C TRP A 220 -8.41 -27.62 -2.93
N LEU A 221 -8.83 -26.79 -1.99
CA LEU A 221 -10.10 -26.05 -2.02
C LEU A 221 -10.09 -24.83 -2.98
N GLY A 222 -9.14 -24.78 -3.90
CA GLY A 222 -9.06 -23.74 -4.93
C GLY A 222 -8.23 -22.52 -4.54
N GLY A 223 -7.52 -22.54 -3.40
CA GLY A 223 -6.54 -21.52 -3.01
C GLY A 223 -7.14 -20.13 -2.80
N GLY A 224 -8.43 -20.05 -2.45
CA GLY A 224 -9.10 -18.76 -2.25
C GLY A 224 -9.48 -18.04 -3.55
N LYS A 225 -9.39 -18.67 -4.73
CA LYS A 225 -9.78 -18.05 -6.02
C LYS A 225 -11.21 -17.48 -6.04
N SER A 226 -12.11 -17.96 -5.19
CA SER A 226 -13.45 -17.38 -5.05
C SER A 226 -13.46 -15.98 -4.41
N MET A 227 -12.35 -15.57 -3.79
CA MET A 227 -12.06 -14.25 -3.24
C MET A 227 -11.18 -13.40 -4.18
N SER A 228 -10.95 -13.82 -5.42
CA SER A 228 -10.31 -12.98 -6.45
C SER A 228 -11.35 -12.13 -7.17
N PRO A 229 -10.95 -11.14 -7.99
CA PRO A 229 -11.86 -10.38 -8.83
C PRO A 229 -12.72 -11.28 -9.73
N GLY A 230 -14.04 -11.12 -9.68
CA GLY A 230 -15.02 -11.97 -10.38
C GLY A 230 -15.34 -13.30 -9.69
N GLY A 231 -14.75 -13.55 -8.52
CA GLY A 231 -15.05 -14.69 -7.67
C GLY A 231 -16.35 -14.49 -6.87
N LYS A 232 -17.13 -15.56 -6.70
CA LYS A 232 -18.45 -15.50 -6.05
C LYS A 232 -18.41 -15.03 -4.58
N VAL A 233 -17.37 -15.39 -3.83
CA VAL A 233 -17.26 -14.98 -2.42
C VAL A 233 -16.84 -13.52 -2.32
N HIS A 234 -15.95 -13.06 -3.20
CA HIS A 234 -15.59 -11.65 -3.31
C HIS A 234 -16.82 -10.79 -3.65
N ASP A 235 -17.61 -11.22 -4.64
CA ASP A 235 -18.84 -10.51 -5.04
C ASP A 235 -19.88 -10.39 -3.90
N LEU A 236 -20.05 -11.47 -3.11
CA LEU A 236 -20.88 -11.47 -1.91
C LEU A 236 -20.31 -10.56 -0.82
N MET A 237 -19.00 -10.58 -0.60
CA MET A 237 -18.33 -9.70 0.36
C MET A 237 -18.52 -8.23 -0.03
N ALA A 238 -18.24 -7.85 -1.27
CA ALA A 238 -18.42 -6.48 -1.76
C ALA A 238 -19.86 -5.95 -1.57
N ASN A 239 -20.86 -6.84 -1.71
CA ASN A 239 -22.25 -6.52 -1.39
C ASN A 239 -22.50 -6.22 0.10
N GLN A 240 -21.75 -6.87 1.01
CA GLN A 240 -21.97 -6.79 2.45
C GLN A 240 -21.10 -5.76 3.17
N ILE A 241 -19.94 -5.38 2.62
CA ILE A 241 -18.98 -4.49 3.31
C ILE A 241 -19.46 -3.04 3.43
N SER A 242 -20.53 -2.65 2.74
CA SER A 242 -21.08 -1.29 2.81
C SER A 242 -22.59 -1.34 2.87
N LYS A 243 -23.18 -0.69 3.89
CA LYS A 243 -24.63 -0.55 4.03
C LYS A 243 -25.16 0.66 3.26
N ASP A 244 -24.36 1.72 3.18
CA ASP A 244 -24.69 2.95 2.46
C ASP A 244 -24.07 2.91 1.06
N LYS A 245 -24.86 2.40 0.10
CA LYS A 245 -24.40 2.27 -1.29
C LYS A 245 -24.25 3.60 -1.98
N ASP A 246 -25.04 4.61 -1.63
CA ASP A 246 -24.97 5.94 -2.25
C ASP A 246 -23.68 6.66 -1.82
N LEU A 247 -23.34 6.58 -0.54
CA LEU A 247 -22.05 7.08 -0.04
C LEU A 247 -20.89 6.32 -0.68
N LEU A 248 -20.97 4.98 -0.79
CA LEU A 248 -19.96 4.20 -1.48
C LEU A 248 -19.75 4.71 -2.91
N ARG A 249 -20.83 4.89 -3.71
CA ARG A 249 -20.68 5.39 -5.09
C ARG A 249 -19.95 6.72 -5.13
N LYS A 250 -20.32 7.65 -4.24
CA LYS A 250 -19.72 8.99 -4.15
C LYS A 250 -18.23 8.91 -3.82
N GLU A 251 -17.84 8.09 -2.86
CA GLU A 251 -16.46 7.94 -2.41
C GLU A 251 -15.58 7.19 -3.41
N LEU A 252 -16.17 6.34 -4.26
CA LEU A 252 -15.45 5.70 -5.36
C LEU A 252 -15.12 6.67 -6.50
N GLN A 253 -15.92 7.72 -6.73
CA GLN A 253 -15.69 8.67 -7.84
C GLN A 253 -14.28 9.26 -7.89
N PRO A 254 -13.70 9.83 -6.82
CA PRO A 254 -12.35 10.39 -6.89
C PRO A 254 -11.29 9.33 -7.20
N ILE A 255 -11.44 8.11 -6.67
CA ILE A 255 -10.54 6.98 -6.99
C ILE A 255 -10.65 6.63 -8.48
N LEU A 256 -11.87 6.56 -9.01
CA LEU A 256 -12.12 6.19 -10.39
C LEU A 256 -11.72 7.28 -11.39
N ALA A 257 -11.76 8.56 -11.00
CA ALA A 257 -11.35 9.69 -11.82
C ALA A 257 -9.83 9.78 -12.03
N ALA A 258 -9.03 9.25 -11.11
CA ALA A 258 -7.58 9.22 -11.23
C ALA A 258 -7.12 8.22 -12.31
N LYS A 259 -5.90 8.38 -12.86
CA LYS A 259 -5.34 7.42 -13.83
C LYS A 259 -4.52 6.35 -13.12
N TRP A 260 -4.96 5.10 -13.18
CA TRP A 260 -4.23 3.94 -12.67
C TRP A 260 -4.66 2.66 -13.38
N ASP A 261 -3.76 1.68 -13.43
CA ASP A 261 -4.00 0.33 -13.97
C ASP A 261 -3.41 -0.77 -13.08
N ARG A 262 -2.37 -0.50 -12.30
CA ARG A 262 -1.85 -1.46 -11.32
C ARG A 262 -2.65 -1.38 -10.02
N ILE A 263 -2.90 -2.53 -9.38
CA ILE A 263 -3.44 -2.61 -8.02
C ILE A 263 -2.48 -3.39 -7.13
N ILE A 264 -2.11 -2.82 -5.99
CA ILE A 264 -1.39 -3.50 -4.90
C ILE A 264 -2.36 -3.67 -3.72
N PRO A 265 -2.96 -4.87 -3.54
CA PRO A 265 -3.77 -5.18 -2.37
C PRO A 265 -2.91 -5.52 -1.15
N CYS A 266 -3.44 -5.34 0.07
CA CYS A 266 -2.85 -5.95 1.28
C CYS A 266 -3.00 -7.49 1.26
N HIS A 267 -4.05 -8.02 0.61
CA HIS A 267 -4.37 -9.44 0.57
C HIS A 267 -4.41 -9.98 -0.86
N GLY A 268 -3.49 -10.90 -1.18
CA GLY A 268 -3.36 -11.52 -2.51
C GLY A 268 -2.22 -10.98 -3.37
N ASP A 269 -2.08 -11.52 -4.56
CA ASP A 269 -1.00 -11.16 -5.49
C ASP A 269 -1.21 -9.75 -6.09
N VAL A 270 -0.13 -9.06 -6.44
CA VAL A 270 -0.19 -7.76 -7.13
C VAL A 270 -0.84 -7.93 -8.51
N ILE A 271 -1.72 -7.00 -8.89
CA ILE A 271 -2.28 -6.92 -10.25
C ILE A 271 -1.43 -5.91 -11.03
N GLU A 272 -0.45 -6.39 -11.79
CA GLU A 272 0.50 -5.55 -12.52
C GLU A 272 -0.14 -4.72 -13.65
N SER A 273 -1.19 -5.24 -14.27
CA SER A 273 -1.92 -4.60 -15.36
C SER A 273 -3.37 -5.10 -15.43
N GLY A 274 -4.27 -4.33 -16.03
CA GLY A 274 -5.69 -4.66 -16.13
C GLY A 274 -6.44 -4.49 -14.81
N GLY A 275 -5.93 -3.65 -13.91
CA GLY A 275 -6.52 -3.39 -12.61
C GLY A 275 -7.90 -2.76 -12.72
N ARG A 276 -8.16 -1.96 -13.76
CA ARG A 276 -9.50 -1.43 -14.02
C ARG A 276 -10.52 -2.53 -14.28
N VAL A 277 -10.16 -3.50 -15.14
CA VAL A 277 -11.00 -4.66 -15.42
C VAL A 277 -11.20 -5.53 -14.17
N ALA A 278 -10.16 -5.68 -13.34
CA ALA A 278 -10.28 -6.40 -12.07
C ALA A 278 -11.21 -5.66 -11.09
N TRP A 279 -11.06 -4.34 -10.97
CA TRP A 279 -11.88 -3.50 -10.12
C TRP A 279 -13.35 -3.56 -10.51
N GLU A 280 -13.66 -3.40 -11.80
CA GLU A 280 -15.02 -3.45 -12.34
C GLU A 280 -15.74 -4.78 -12.01
N LYS A 281 -15.02 -5.91 -12.00
CA LYS A 281 -15.58 -7.22 -11.62
C LYS A 281 -16.05 -7.29 -10.16
N VAL A 282 -15.61 -6.37 -9.31
CA VAL A 282 -15.99 -6.29 -7.90
C VAL A 282 -16.96 -5.13 -7.67
N TRP A 283 -16.59 -3.95 -8.16
CA TRP A 283 -17.21 -2.69 -7.78
C TRP A 283 -18.11 -2.09 -8.86
N GLY A 284 -18.04 -2.56 -10.11
CA GLY A 284 -18.74 -1.94 -11.26
C GLY A 284 -20.26 -1.83 -11.08
N LYS A 285 -20.88 -2.72 -10.31
CA LYS A 285 -22.32 -2.67 -9.96
C LYS A 285 -22.70 -1.53 -9.01
N PHE A 286 -21.72 -0.87 -8.40
CA PHE A 286 -21.89 0.29 -7.51
C PHE A 286 -21.37 1.60 -8.14
N GLU A 287 -20.94 1.57 -9.40
CA GLU A 287 -20.42 2.76 -10.08
C GLU A 287 -21.53 3.52 -10.85
N GLN A 288 -22.72 2.91 -10.99
CA GLN A 288 -23.91 3.46 -11.64
C GLN A 288 -24.92 3.99 -10.64
#